data_AF-A0A954F412-F1
#
_entry.id   AF-A0A954F412-F1
#
_cell.length_a   1.000
_cell.length_b   1.000
_cell.length_c   1.000
_cell.angle_alpha   90.00
_cell.angle_beta   90.00
_cell.angle_gamma   90.00
#
_symmetry.space_group_name_H-M   'P 1'
#
loop_
_entity.id
_entity.type
_entity.pdbx_description
1 polymer ?
#
loop_
_entity_poly.entity_id
_entity_poly.type
_entity_poly.pdbx_seq_one_letter_code
_entity_poly.pdbx_strand_id
1 'polypeptide(L)'
;MKTAPQTFQPLIDQLSHMEEGAIEPERVAQTLRDAEISLDEIRPLLRFEPDRYTRHQVYRSKTFEVIALCWPPNVSTPIHNHDDQKGWIRVLDGALLETRYSTDDCPANLDETTIWTPKVHSKK
;
A
#
# COMPACT_ATOMS: atom_id res chain seq x y z
N MET A 1 -10.79 15.27 -15.63
CA MET A 1 -10.00 14.39 -14.75
C MET A 1 -10.94 13.77 -13.73
N LYS A 2 -10.89 12.45 -13.51
CA LYS A 2 -11.60 11.86 -12.37
C LYS A 2 -10.85 12.27 -11.11
N THR A 3 -11.51 12.98 -10.22
CA THR A 3 -10.98 13.32 -8.89
C THR A 3 -10.86 12.03 -8.07
N ALA A 4 -9.78 11.90 -7.30
CA ALA A 4 -9.63 10.81 -6.34
C ALA A 4 -10.82 10.80 -5.35
N PRO A 5 -11.21 9.63 -4.80
CA PRO A 5 -12.16 9.58 -3.69
C PRO A 5 -11.69 10.48 -2.54
N GLN A 6 -12.61 11.25 -1.96
CA GLN A 6 -12.30 12.26 -0.94
C GLN A 6 -11.70 11.65 0.33
N THR A 7 -12.03 10.39 0.64
CA THR A 7 -11.43 9.65 1.74
C THR A 7 -9.89 9.60 1.75
N PHE A 8 -9.23 9.77 0.61
CA PHE A 8 -7.76 9.81 0.55
C PHE A 8 -7.18 11.21 0.82
N GLN A 9 -7.99 12.27 0.78
CA GLN A 9 -7.50 13.64 0.86
C GLN A 9 -6.71 13.92 2.15
N PRO A 10 -7.16 13.52 3.35
CA PRO A 10 -6.39 13.74 4.58
C PRO A 10 -5.02 13.05 4.56
N LEU A 11 -4.95 11.84 3.98
CA LEU A 11 -3.69 11.10 3.80
C LEU A 11 -2.76 11.85 2.84
N ILE A 12 -3.29 12.29 1.69
CA ILE A 12 -2.53 13.02 0.68
C ILE A 12 -1.97 14.31 1.27
N ASP A 13 -2.79 15.09 1.99
CA ASP A 13 -2.38 16.36 2.60
C ASP A 13 -1.26 16.13 3.63
N GLN A 14 -1.40 15.13 4.50
CA GLN A 14 -0.38 14.81 5.49
C GLN A 14 0.94 14.38 4.85
N LEU A 15 0.91 13.57 3.78
CA LEU A 15 2.11 13.16 3.06
C LEU A 15 2.75 14.32 2.30
N SER A 16 1.96 15.20 1.67
CA SER A 16 2.46 16.41 0.99
C SER A 16 3.21 17.33 1.94
N HIS A 17 2.77 17.49 3.19
CA HIS A 17 3.51 18.28 4.18
C HIS A 17 4.85 17.65 4.59
N MET A 18 5.07 16.36 4.33
CA MET A 18 6.36 15.69 4.59
C MET A 18 7.35 15.86 3.42
N GLU A 19 6.87 16.22 2.22
CA GLU A 19 7.70 16.45 1.04
C GLU A 19 8.66 17.64 1.21
N GLU A 20 8.36 18.56 2.13
CA GLU A 20 9.13 19.76 2.40
C GLU A 20 10.38 19.49 3.27
N GLY A 21 10.64 18.24 3.68
CA GLY A 21 11.74 17.85 4.55
C GLY A 21 12.28 16.43 4.32
N ALA A 22 13.03 15.90 5.30
CA ALA A 22 13.52 14.52 5.24
C ALA A 22 12.37 13.51 5.43
N ILE A 23 12.34 12.46 4.61
CA ILE A 23 11.35 11.38 4.73
C ILE A 23 11.70 10.50 5.93
N GLU A 24 10.98 10.70 7.03
CA GLU A 24 11.03 9.88 8.24
C GLU A 24 10.18 8.61 8.08
N PRO A 25 10.77 7.40 7.94
CA PRO A 25 10.03 6.21 7.54
C PRO A 25 8.90 5.81 8.50
N GLU A 26 9.11 5.93 9.81
CA GLU A 26 8.08 5.61 10.79
C GLU A 26 6.92 6.61 10.74
N ARG A 27 7.19 7.88 10.43
CA ARG A 27 6.15 8.90 10.31
C ARG A 27 5.23 8.62 9.12
N VAL A 28 5.80 8.18 7.99
CA VAL A 28 5.02 7.75 6.82
C VAL A 28 4.20 6.51 7.16
N ALA A 29 4.81 5.52 7.82
CA ALA A 29 4.11 4.30 8.24
C ALA A 29 2.93 4.59 9.19
N GLN A 30 3.13 5.48 10.18
CA GLN A 30 2.08 5.90 11.11
C GLN A 30 0.96 6.65 10.38
N THR A 31 1.30 7.58 9.49
CA THR A 31 0.34 8.33 8.67
C THR A 31 -0.52 7.41 7.82
N LEU A 32 0.09 6.43 7.14
CA LEU A 32 -0.65 5.45 6.37
C LEU A 32 -1.53 4.54 7.25
N ARG A 33 -1.05 4.20 8.45
CA ARG A 33 -1.74 3.35 9.43
C ARG A 33 -2.99 4.03 10.02
N ASP A 34 -2.92 5.32 10.27
CA ASP A 34 -4.00 6.10 10.91
C ASP A 34 -5.02 6.64 9.90
N ALA A 35 -4.70 6.61 8.60
CA ALA A 35 -5.60 7.09 7.56
C ALA A 35 -6.99 6.42 7.65
N GLU A 36 -8.05 7.21 7.74
CA GLU A 36 -9.42 6.70 7.69
C GLU A 36 -9.87 6.59 6.22
N ILE A 37 -9.80 5.36 5.68
CA ILE A 37 -10.19 5.07 4.31
C ILE A 37 -11.53 4.33 4.28
N SER A 38 -12.55 4.98 3.72
CA SER A 38 -13.90 4.44 3.54
C SER A 38 -13.94 3.45 2.38
N LEU A 39 -14.25 2.18 2.67
CA LEU A 39 -14.42 1.15 1.63
C LEU A 39 -15.53 1.51 0.64
N ASP A 40 -16.57 2.21 1.09
CA ASP A 40 -17.69 2.62 0.26
C ASP A 40 -17.31 3.70 -0.75
N GLU A 41 -16.48 4.66 -0.35
CA GLU A 41 -15.99 5.72 -1.24
C GLU A 41 -14.99 5.20 -2.27
N ILE A 42 -14.21 4.17 -1.94
CA ILE A 42 -13.24 3.59 -2.86
C ILE A 42 -13.83 2.52 -3.79
N ARG A 43 -15.12 2.17 -3.67
CA ARG A 43 -15.80 1.21 -4.57
C ARG A 43 -15.49 1.41 -6.06
N PRO A 44 -15.42 2.63 -6.61
CA PRO A 44 -15.08 2.83 -8.03
C PRO A 44 -13.67 2.36 -8.43
N LEU A 45 -12.76 2.24 -7.46
CA LEU A 45 -11.39 1.74 -7.61
C LEU A 45 -11.29 0.22 -7.41
N LEU A 46 -12.30 -0.43 -6.82
CA LEU A 46 -12.33 -1.88 -6.57
C LEU A 46 -12.60 -2.68 -7.85
N ARG A 47 -11.64 -2.66 -8.78
CA ARG A 47 -11.74 -3.34 -10.08
C ARG A 47 -10.79 -4.53 -10.09
N PHE A 48 -11.37 -5.72 -10.11
CA PHE A 48 -10.61 -6.97 -10.10
C PHE A 48 -10.53 -7.56 -11.50
N GLU A 49 -9.39 -8.17 -11.79
CA GLU A 49 -9.14 -8.98 -12.98
C GLU A 49 -8.77 -10.37 -12.49
N PRO A 50 -9.27 -11.46 -13.08
CA PRO A 50 -9.13 -12.81 -12.51
C PRO A 50 -7.67 -13.28 -12.40
N ASP A 51 -6.83 -12.87 -13.36
CA ASP A 51 -5.48 -13.44 -13.52
C ASP A 51 -4.35 -12.47 -13.13
N ARG A 52 -4.68 -11.27 -12.65
CA ARG A 52 -3.68 -10.27 -12.25
C ARG A 52 -4.21 -9.31 -11.20
N TYR A 53 -3.30 -8.79 -10.38
CA TYR A 53 -3.64 -7.66 -9.54
C TYR A 53 -3.77 -6.41 -10.41
N THR A 54 -4.62 -5.48 -9.99
CA THR A 54 -4.81 -4.19 -10.68
C THR A 54 -4.26 -3.06 -9.83
N ARG A 55 -3.85 -1.99 -10.51
CA ARG A 55 -3.26 -0.79 -9.92
C ARG A 55 -4.10 0.42 -10.32
N HIS A 56 -4.62 1.15 -9.35
CA HIS A 56 -5.39 2.36 -9.59
C HIS A 56 -4.68 3.54 -8.93
N GLN A 57 -4.08 4.41 -9.76
CA GLN A 57 -3.45 5.62 -9.26
C GLN A 57 -4.51 6.52 -8.60
N VAL A 58 -4.32 6.80 -7.31
CA VAL A 58 -5.17 7.70 -6.52
C VAL A 58 -4.59 9.12 -6.61
N TYR A 59 -3.30 9.26 -6.36
CA TYR A 59 -2.61 10.54 -6.35
C TYR A 59 -1.17 10.37 -6.82
N ARG A 60 -0.61 11.40 -7.44
CA ARG A 60 0.79 11.43 -7.85
C ARG A 60 1.32 12.85 -7.78
N SER A 61 2.45 13.02 -7.11
CA SER A 61 3.25 14.26 -7.12
C SER A 61 4.61 13.99 -7.79
N LYS A 62 5.56 14.91 -7.61
CA LYS A 62 6.97 14.70 -8.00
C LYS A 62 7.70 13.74 -7.07
N THR A 63 7.15 13.47 -5.88
CA THR A 63 7.88 12.94 -4.73
C THR A 63 7.23 11.67 -4.16
N PHE A 64 5.92 11.48 -4.32
CA PHE A 64 5.27 10.21 -4.01
C PHE A 64 4.07 9.90 -4.91
N GLU A 65 3.64 8.64 -4.84
CA GLU A 65 2.42 8.14 -5.47
C GLU A 65 1.58 7.38 -4.43
N VAL A 66 0.26 7.55 -4.50
CA VAL A 66 -0.71 6.74 -3.76
C VAL A 66 -1.44 5.88 -4.77
N ILE A 67 -1.43 4.56 -4.55
CA ILE A 67 -2.01 3.58 -5.46
C ILE A 67 -2.91 2.65 -4.66
N ALA A 68 -4.14 2.46 -5.15
CA ALA A 68 -5.01 1.39 -4.68
C ALA A 68 -4.72 0.12 -5.46
N LEU A 69 -4.39 -0.98 -4.77
CA LEU A 69 -4.15 -2.28 -5.35
C LEU A 69 -5.34 -3.21 -5.09
N CYS A 70 -5.81 -3.90 -6.12
CA CYS A 70 -6.85 -4.93 -5.98
C CYS A 70 -6.29 -6.28 -6.40
N TRP A 71 -6.34 -7.24 -5.48
CA TRP A 71 -5.81 -8.59 -5.66
C TRP A 71 -6.95 -9.59 -5.68
N PRO A 72 -7.17 -10.33 -6.78
CA PRO A 72 -8.05 -11.50 -6.73
C PRO A 72 -7.38 -12.64 -5.93
N PRO A 73 -8.13 -13.65 -5.48
CA PRO A 73 -7.55 -14.82 -4.83
C PRO A 73 -6.49 -15.52 -5.69
N ASN A 74 -5.45 -16.05 -5.05
CA ASN A 74 -4.38 -16.84 -5.67
C ASN A 74 -3.51 -16.13 -6.71
N VAL A 75 -3.57 -14.79 -6.79
CA VAL A 75 -2.65 -14.00 -7.61
C VAL A 75 -1.50 -13.46 -6.75
N SER A 76 -0.28 -13.58 -7.26
CA SER A 76 0.95 -13.09 -6.64
C SER A 76 1.74 -12.19 -7.60
N THR A 77 2.72 -11.47 -7.07
CA THR A 77 3.77 -10.83 -7.88
C THR A 77 4.97 -11.75 -8.02
N PRO A 78 5.76 -11.63 -9.11
CA PRO A 78 7.13 -12.09 -9.12
C PRO A 78 7.94 -11.48 -7.96
N ILE A 79 9.06 -12.09 -7.61
CA ILE A 79 10.06 -11.47 -6.72
C ILE A 79 10.58 -10.21 -7.43
N HIS A 80 10.56 -9.08 -6.74
CA HIS A 80 11.01 -7.79 -7.26
C HIS A 80 11.55 -6.91 -6.13
N ASN A 81 12.39 -5.94 -6.49
CA ASN A 81 12.81 -4.84 -5.63
C ASN A 81 12.01 -3.57 -5.99
N HIS A 82 12.30 -2.46 -5.32
CA HIS A 82 11.65 -1.17 -5.54
C HIS A 82 12.59 -0.11 -6.13
N ASP A 83 13.69 -0.51 -6.78
CA ASP A 83 14.67 0.39 -7.42
C ASP A 83 15.08 1.59 -6.55
N ASP A 84 15.52 1.31 -5.32
CA ASP A 84 15.91 2.28 -4.29
C ASP A 84 14.79 3.23 -3.81
N GLN A 85 13.54 3.02 -4.23
CA GLN A 85 12.38 3.73 -3.72
C GLN A 85 11.86 3.09 -2.43
N LYS A 86 11.43 3.94 -1.49
CA LYS A 86 10.76 3.49 -0.27
C LYS A 86 9.28 3.25 -0.55
N GLY A 87 8.74 2.11 -0.09
CA GLY A 87 7.35 1.72 -0.29
C GLY A 87 6.69 1.29 1.02
N TRP A 88 5.41 1.65 1.17
CA TRP A 88 4.57 1.23 2.30
C TRP A 88 3.27 0.65 1.77
N ILE A 89 2.81 -0.44 2.39
CA ILE A 89 1.58 -1.12 2.04
C ILE A 89 0.69 -1.22 3.28
N ARG A 90 -0.60 -0.97 3.11
CA ARG A 90 -1.63 -1.24 4.11
C ARG A 90 -2.76 -2.05 3.49
N VAL A 91 -3.12 -3.16 4.12
CA VAL A 91 -4.28 -3.96 3.74
C VAL A 91 -5.54 -3.27 4.27
N LEU A 92 -6.45 -2.90 3.35
CA LEU A 92 -7.75 -2.30 3.70
C LEU A 92 -8.85 -3.34 3.89
N ASP A 93 -8.82 -4.41 3.09
CA ASP A 93 -9.74 -5.54 3.16
C ASP A 93 -9.03 -6.85 2.75
N GLY A 94 -9.48 -7.99 3.28
CA GLY A 94 -8.91 -9.31 3.00
C GLY A 94 -7.61 -9.63 3.74
N ALA A 95 -6.65 -10.25 3.05
CA ALA A 95 -5.33 -10.56 3.60
C ALA A 95 -4.27 -10.61 2.49
N LEU A 96 -3.02 -10.28 2.83
CA LEU A 96 -1.86 -10.38 1.93
C LEU A 96 -0.76 -11.20 2.60
N LEU A 97 -0.16 -12.13 1.86
CA LEU A 97 1.05 -12.82 2.28
C LEU A 97 2.26 -12.08 1.70
N GLU A 98 3.16 -11.61 2.56
CA GLU A 98 4.43 -11.02 2.15
C GLU A 98 5.56 -11.96 2.53
N THR A 99 6.41 -12.29 1.56
CA THR A 99 7.64 -13.08 1.76
C THR A 99 8.85 -12.21 1.43
N ARG A 100 9.76 -12.07 2.39
CA ARG A 100 11.00 -11.30 2.21
C ARG A 100 12.15 -12.22 1.82
N TYR A 101 12.98 -11.72 0.90
CA TYR A 101 14.18 -12.38 0.40
C TYR A 101 15.37 -11.43 0.55
N SER A 102 16.46 -11.88 1.17
CA SER A 102 17.75 -11.19 1.15
C SER A 102 18.61 -11.67 -0.01
N THR A 103 19.49 -10.78 -0.47
CA THR A 103 20.54 -11.07 -1.45
C THR A 103 21.83 -11.59 -0.82
N ASP A 104 21.88 -11.75 0.50
CA ASP A 104 23.03 -12.35 1.18
C ASP A 104 23.24 -13.78 0.66
N ASP A 105 24.46 -14.10 0.20
CA ASP A 105 24.87 -15.29 -0.57
C ASP A 105 24.53 -16.66 0.08
N CYS A 106 23.25 -17.01 0.22
CA CYS A 106 22.79 -18.34 0.58
C CYS A 106 21.37 -18.59 0.03
N PRO A 107 21.19 -19.52 -0.93
CA PRO A 107 19.90 -19.74 -1.61
C PRO A 107 18.81 -20.41 -0.75
N ALA A 108 18.97 -20.46 0.58
CA ALA A 108 18.10 -21.19 1.50
C ALA A 108 17.42 -20.33 2.58
N ASN A 109 17.66 -19.01 2.63
CA ASN A 109 17.14 -18.18 3.70
C ASN A 109 15.86 -17.46 3.23
N LEU A 110 14.70 -18.10 3.47
CA LEU A 110 13.45 -17.35 3.60
C LEU A 110 13.57 -16.53 4.88
N ASP A 111 13.79 -15.23 4.75
CA ASP A 111 14.09 -14.43 5.94
C ASP A 111 12.87 -14.25 6.82
N GLU A 112 11.67 -14.13 6.24
CA GLU A 112 10.41 -14.07 6.99
C GLU A 112 9.20 -14.12 6.04
N THR A 113 8.11 -14.74 6.50
CA THR A 113 6.79 -14.65 5.86
C THR A 113 5.79 -14.07 6.84
N THR A 114 5.12 -12.98 6.44
CA THR A 114 4.13 -12.28 7.26
C THR A 114 2.77 -12.31 6.57
N ILE A 115 1.73 -12.64 7.33
CA ILE A 115 0.33 -12.47 6.88
C ILE A 115 -0.16 -11.11 7.39
N TRP A 116 -0.49 -10.23 6.46
CA TRP A 116 -1.07 -8.93 6.73
C TRP A 116 -2.58 -9.00 6.61
N THR A 117 -3.29 -8.59 7.66
CA THR A 117 -4.75 -8.40 7.65
C THR A 117 -5.06 -6.93 7.96
N PRO A 118 -6.26 -6.42 7.62
CA PRO A 118 -6.72 -5.13 8.09
C PRO A 118 -6.57 -5.04 9.61
N LYS A 119 -6.07 -3.90 10.10
CA LYS A 119 -6.19 -3.59 11.52
C LYS A 119 -7.66 -3.36 11.81
N VAL A 120 -8.29 -4.32 12.50
CA VAL A 120 -9.66 -4.20 12.97
C VAL A 120 -9.70 -3.01 13.92
N HIS A 121 -10.18 -1.87 13.45
CA HIS A 121 -10.57 -0.78 14.34
C HIS A 121 -11.85 -1.25 15.01
N SER A 122 -11.70 -2.00 16.11
CA SER A 122 -12.81 -2.23 17.02
C SER A 122 -13.26 -0.86 17.50
N LYS A 123 -14.31 -0.32 16.88
CA LYS A 123 -15.06 0.80 17.47
C LYS A 123 -15.70 0.23 18.74
N LYS A 124 -15.07 0.52 19.88
CA LYS A 124 -15.74 0.44 21.18
C LYS A 124 -16.80 1.52 21.27
#